data_AF-A0A2V7Q9U0-F1
#
_entry.id   AF-A0A2V7Q9U0-F1
#
_cell.length_a   1.000
_cell.length_b   1.000
_cell.length_c   1.000
_cell.angle_alpha   90.00
_cell.angle_beta   90.00
_cell.angle_gamma   90.00
#
_symmetry.space_group_name_H-M   'P 1'
#
loop_
_entity.id
_entity.type
_entity.pdbx_description
1 polymer ?
#
loop_
_entity_poly.entity_id
_entity_poly.type
_entity_poly.pdbx_seq_one_letter_code
_entity_poly.pdbx_strand_id
1 'polypeptide(L)'
;MSGFSRRLFLQASGLAFLGLAVRRLAALARPRPWADVPWKVQQVLKRLFGDRPVLDGHVQLDVPTVAADGRVVPVMIESDLPMAADRYVKAVHLLVDNNPDIHLAEFRLTPQIG
;
A
#
# COMPACT_ATOMS: atom_id res chain seq x y z
N MET A 1 -36.47 3.87 -43.44
CA MET A 1 -35.68 4.76 -42.57
C MET A 1 -36.22 4.67 -41.15
N SER A 2 -35.90 3.60 -40.41
CA SER A 2 -36.33 3.46 -39.01
C SER A 2 -35.23 3.97 -38.09
N GLY A 3 -35.51 5.11 -37.45
CA GLY A 3 -34.56 5.91 -36.71
C GLY A 3 -34.01 5.23 -35.46
N PHE A 4 -32.74 5.51 -35.18
CA PHE A 4 -32.10 5.22 -33.91
C PHE A 4 -32.99 5.70 -32.75
N SER A 5 -33.46 4.76 -31.92
CA SER A 5 -34.23 5.09 -30.73
C SER A 5 -33.36 5.77 -29.69
N ARG A 6 -33.80 6.95 -29.20
CA ARG A 6 -33.11 7.75 -28.15
C ARG A 6 -32.74 6.92 -26.91
N ARG A 7 -33.55 5.91 -26.59
CA ARG A 7 -33.32 4.95 -25.50
C ARG A 7 -32.06 4.12 -25.71
N LEU A 8 -31.80 3.66 -26.94
CA LEU A 8 -30.61 2.87 -27.27
C LEU A 8 -29.34 3.74 -27.16
N PHE A 9 -29.44 5.01 -27.57
CA PHE A 9 -28.34 5.97 -27.44
C PHE A 9 -28.01 6.29 -25.96
N LEU A 10 -29.03 6.50 -25.11
CA LEU A 10 -28.87 6.71 -23.66
C LEU A 10 -28.31 5.48 -22.94
N GLN A 11 -28.72 4.27 -23.34
CA GLN A 11 -28.19 3.03 -22.77
C GLN A 11 -26.73 2.79 -23.17
N ALA A 12 -26.40 3.01 -24.44
CA ALA A 12 -25.03 2.85 -24.94
C ALA A 12 -24.06 3.87 -24.32
N SER A 13 -24.49 5.12 -24.15
CA SER A 13 -23.68 6.15 -23.49
C SER A 13 -23.51 5.85 -21.99
N GLY A 14 -24.56 5.43 -21.28
CA GLY A 14 -24.47 5.03 -19.87
C GLY A 14 -23.47 3.89 -19.63
N LEU A 15 -23.48 2.86 -20.48
CA LEU A 15 -22.52 1.74 -20.39
C LEU A 15 -21.08 2.18 -20.71
N ALA A 16 -20.89 3.08 -21.68
CA ALA A 16 -19.56 3.61 -22.01
C ALA A 16 -19.00 4.47 -20.85
N PHE A 17 -19.82 5.30 -20.22
CA PHE A 17 -19.43 6.09 -19.05
C PHE A 17 -19.11 5.20 -17.84
N LEU A 18 -19.92 4.17 -17.58
CA LEU A 18 -19.65 3.22 -16.50
C LEU A 18 -18.35 2.44 -16.74
N GLY A 19 -18.12 1.99 -17.98
CA GLY A 19 -16.87 1.32 -18.36
C GLY A 19 -15.63 2.21 -18.19
N LEU A 20 -15.73 3.51 -18.53
CA LEU A 20 -14.64 4.46 -18.34
C LEU A 20 -14.39 4.77 -16.86
N ALA A 21 -15.45 4.89 -16.06
CA ALA A 21 -15.36 5.11 -14.62
C ALA A 21 -14.71 3.92 -13.90
N VAL A 22 -15.11 2.69 -14.23
CA VAL A 22 -14.49 1.47 -13.68
C VAL A 22 -13.00 1.39 -14.02
N ARG A 23 -12.61 1.71 -15.26
CA ARG A 23 -11.19 1.71 -15.67
C ARG A 23 -10.37 2.79 -14.95
N ARG A 24 -10.94 3.98 -14.71
CA ARG A 24 -10.27 5.05 -13.96
C ARG A 24 -10.11 4.69 -12.49
N LEU A 25 -11.12 4.09 -11.87
CA LEU A 25 -11.04 3.61 -10.49
C LEU A 25 -10.00 2.50 -10.34
N ALA A 26 -9.94 1.55 -11.28
CA ALA A 26 -8.92 0.50 -11.30
C ALA A 26 -7.49 1.05 -11.52
N ALA A 27 -7.33 2.16 -12.22
CA ALA A 27 -6.03 2.80 -12.42
C ALA A 27 -5.54 3.57 -11.18
N LEU A 28 -6.45 4.06 -10.32
CA LEU A 28 -6.11 4.68 -9.04
C LEU A 28 -5.73 3.65 -7.97
N ALA A 29 -6.19 2.41 -8.11
CA ALA A 29 -5.83 1.29 -7.24
C ALA A 29 -4.54 0.56 -7.70
N ARG A 30 -3.85 1.05 -8.73
CA ARG A 30 -2.62 0.41 -9.21
C ARG A 30 -1.52 0.64 -8.17
N PRO A 31 -0.96 -0.42 -7.56
CA PRO A 31 0.13 -0.25 -6.61
C PRO A 31 1.30 0.45 -7.30
N ARG A 32 2.05 1.24 -6.51
CA ARG A 32 3.28 1.92 -6.96
C ARG A 32 4.11 0.94 -7.79
N PRO A 33 4.64 1.32 -8.97
CA PRO A 33 5.47 0.43 -9.75
C PRO A 33 6.68 0.00 -8.89
N TRP A 34 6.78 -1.29 -8.60
CA TRP A 34 7.86 -1.87 -7.78
C TRP A 34 9.25 -1.74 -8.41
N ALA A 35 9.33 -1.20 -9.64
CA ALA A 35 10.58 -0.99 -10.38
C ALA A 35 11.54 -0.04 -9.65
N ASP A 36 11.04 0.88 -8.83
CA ASP A 36 11.87 1.86 -8.11
C ASP A 36 12.34 1.36 -6.74
N VAL A 37 11.84 0.20 -6.27
CA VAL A 37 12.26 -0.39 -4.99
C VAL A 37 13.61 -1.11 -5.19
N PRO A 38 14.65 -0.84 -4.38
CA PRO A 38 15.94 -1.50 -4.52
C PRO A 38 15.84 -3.04 -4.48
N TRP A 39 16.58 -3.74 -5.35
CA TRP A 39 16.47 -5.21 -5.50
C TRP A 39 16.67 -5.96 -4.17
N LYS A 40 17.54 -5.47 -3.29
CA LYS A 40 17.78 -6.09 -1.99
C LYS A 40 16.54 -6.00 -1.09
N VAL A 41 15.81 -4.89 -1.13
CA VAL A 41 14.53 -4.72 -0.43
C VAL A 41 13.50 -5.69 -1.00
N GLN A 42 13.43 -5.84 -2.33
CA GLN A 42 12.54 -6.80 -2.98
C GLN A 42 12.80 -8.24 -2.51
N GLN A 43 14.06 -8.64 -2.30
CA GLN A 43 14.39 -9.95 -1.75
C GLN A 43 13.89 -10.15 -0.32
N VAL A 44 14.01 -9.13 0.53
CA VAL A 44 13.48 -9.19 1.91
C VAL A 44 11.96 -9.28 1.88
N LEU A 45 11.29 -8.45 1.08
CA LEU A 45 9.83 -8.50 0.91
C LEU A 45 9.37 -9.88 0.41
N LYS A 46 10.07 -10.48 -0.55
CA LYS A 46 9.75 -11.83 -1.04
C LYS A 46 9.93 -12.90 0.04
N ARG A 47 10.94 -12.76 0.92
CA ARG A 47 11.13 -13.68 2.06
C ARG A 47 10.03 -13.54 3.11
N LEU A 48 9.59 -12.31 3.40
CA LEU A 48 8.56 -12.03 4.41
C LEU A 48 7.14 -12.34 3.93
N PHE A 49 6.82 -11.96 2.69
CA PHE A 49 5.46 -11.96 2.17
C PHE A 49 5.22 -12.95 1.02
N GLY A 50 6.26 -13.54 0.44
CA GLY A 50 6.16 -14.40 -0.73
C GLY A 50 5.72 -13.61 -1.95
N ASP A 51 4.73 -14.14 -2.68
CA ASP A 51 4.12 -13.48 -3.85
C ASP A 51 2.86 -12.68 -3.47
N ARG A 52 2.60 -12.46 -2.17
CA ARG A 52 1.47 -11.64 -1.72
C ARG A 52 1.66 -10.18 -2.16
N PRO A 53 0.62 -9.53 -2.71
CA PRO A 53 0.71 -8.12 -3.07
C PRO A 53 0.87 -7.26 -1.81
N VAL A 54 1.92 -6.43 -1.78
CA VAL A 54 2.05 -5.36 -0.77
C VAL A 54 1.26 -4.15 -1.26
N LEU A 55 0.37 -3.67 -0.41
CA LEU A 55 -0.51 -2.54 -0.67
C LEU A 55 -0.07 -1.36 0.20
N ASP A 56 -0.15 -0.16 -0.36
CA ASP A 56 0.09 1.07 0.39
C ASP A 56 -1.13 1.38 1.28
N GLY A 57 -0.87 1.80 2.52
CA GLY A 57 -1.91 2.27 3.45
C GLY A 57 -1.81 1.67 4.85
N HIS A 58 -2.71 2.11 5.73
CA HIS A 58 -2.88 1.67 7.12
C HIS A 58 -1.70 1.84 8.08
N VAL A 59 -0.53 2.21 7.57
CA VAL A 59 0.67 2.46 8.36
C VAL A 59 1.25 3.82 7.95
N GLN A 60 1.51 4.66 8.94
CA GLN A 60 2.20 5.94 8.79
C GLN A 60 3.56 5.84 9.46
N LEU A 61 4.56 6.46 8.81
CA LEU A 61 5.93 6.48 9.25
C LEU A 61 6.37 7.95 9.31
N ASP A 62 6.61 8.45 10.52
CA ASP A 62 7.14 9.79 10.73
C ASP A 62 8.60 9.69 11.16
N VAL A 63 9.45 10.39 10.41
CA VAL A 63 10.92 10.40 10.53
C VAL A 63 11.38 11.83 10.23
N PRO A 64 12.33 12.38 11.00
CA PRO A 64 12.85 13.71 10.73
C PRO A 64 13.51 13.77 9.34
N THR A 65 13.30 14.89 8.63
CA THR A 65 13.93 15.14 7.33
C THR A 65 15.46 15.07 7.38
N VAL A 66 16.03 15.47 8.52
CA VAL A 66 17.48 15.42 8.76
C VAL A 66 17.72 14.85 10.16
N ALA A 67 18.54 13.81 10.24
CA ALA A 67 19.02 13.29 11.52
C ALA A 67 20.15 14.19 12.04
N ALA A 68 20.04 14.66 13.29
CA ALA A 68 21.13 15.36 13.96
C ALA A 68 22.32 14.42 14.24
N ASP A 69 22.03 13.15 14.52
CA ASP A 69 23.00 12.07 14.63
C ASP A 69 22.49 10.85 13.85
N GLY A 70 23.26 10.40 12.85
CA GLY A 70 22.90 9.23 12.04
C GLY A 70 22.92 7.90 12.81
N ARG A 71 23.47 7.88 14.04
CA ARG A 71 23.46 6.70 14.91
C ARG A 71 22.13 6.52 15.64
N VAL A 72 21.39 7.61 15.87
CA VAL A 72 20.13 7.61 16.61
C VAL A 72 19.14 8.53 15.91
N VAL A 73 18.16 7.92 15.24
CA VAL A 73 17.09 8.64 14.57
C VAL A 73 15.78 8.28 15.25
N PRO A 74 15.03 9.26 15.81
CA PRO A 74 13.69 9.00 16.32
C PRO A 74 12.75 8.68 15.17
N VAL A 75 11.96 7.63 15.32
CA VAL A 75 10.99 7.16 14.33
C VAL A 75 9.67 6.90 15.05
N MET A 76 8.57 7.43 14.52
CA MET A 76 7.22 7.11 14.97
C MET A 76 6.51 6.28 13.91
N ILE A 77 5.86 5.20 14.36
CA ILE A 77 5.08 4.31 13.50
C ILE A 77 3.66 4.27 14.05
N GLU A 78 2.70 4.63 13.21
CA GLU A 78 1.28 4.67 13.58
C GLU A 78 0.47 3.81 12.62
N SER A 79 -0.65 3.28 13.10
CA SER A 79 -1.60 2.54 12.27
C SER A 79 -3.02 2.94 12.63
N ASP A 80 -3.87 3.07 11.61
CA ASP A 80 -5.29 3.41 11.76
C ASP A 80 -6.19 2.17 11.96
N LEU A 81 -5.62 0.96 11.95
CA LEU A 81 -6.37 -0.26 12.20
C LEU A 81 -6.88 -0.33 13.65
N PRO A 82 -8.10 -0.85 13.87
CA PRO A 82 -8.81 -0.79 15.17
C PRO A 82 -8.22 -1.70 16.26
N MET A 83 -7.10 -2.37 16.00
CA MET A 83 -6.48 -3.37 16.89
C MET A 83 -7.48 -4.43 17.43
N ALA A 84 -8.47 -4.81 16.63
CA ALA A 84 -9.46 -5.83 16.99
C ALA A 84 -8.96 -7.26 16.67
N ALA A 85 -9.56 -8.28 17.30
CA ALA A 85 -9.12 -9.67 17.15
C ALA A 85 -9.10 -10.17 15.70
N ASP A 86 -10.02 -9.68 14.87
CA ASP A 86 -10.16 -9.99 13.45
C ASP A 86 -9.41 -9.00 12.55
N ARG A 87 -9.13 -7.78 13.03
CA ARG A 87 -8.52 -6.70 12.25
C ARG A 87 -7.54 -5.87 13.08
N TYR A 88 -6.27 -6.26 13.02
CA TYR A 88 -5.15 -5.57 13.67
C TYR A 88 -3.86 -5.72 12.87
N VAL A 89 -2.86 -4.88 13.17
CA VAL A 89 -1.51 -5.06 12.64
C VAL A 89 -0.87 -6.24 13.34
N LYS A 90 -0.47 -7.28 12.60
CA LYS A 90 0.18 -8.47 13.19
C LYS A 90 1.66 -8.26 13.46
N ALA A 91 2.34 -7.61 12.52
CA ALA A 91 3.75 -7.31 12.61
C ALA A 91 4.07 -6.03 11.85
N VAL A 92 5.02 -5.26 12.38
CA VAL A 92 5.66 -4.12 11.72
C VAL A 92 7.08 -4.53 11.39
N HIS A 93 7.46 -4.44 10.11
CA HIS A 93 8.82 -4.73 9.63
C HIS A 93 9.46 -3.42 9.18
N LEU A 94 10.54 -3.00 9.84
CA LEU A 94 11.27 -1.79 9.48
C LEU A 94 12.44 -2.16 8.56
N LEU A 95 12.41 -1.63 7.34
CA LEU A 95 13.42 -1.87 6.33
C LEU A 95 14.23 -0.61 6.05
N VAL A 96 15.56 -0.73 6.05
CA VAL A 96 16.49 0.37 5.71
C VAL A 96 17.39 -0.08 4.58
N ASP A 97 17.15 0.44 3.38
CA ASP A 97 17.77 -0.01 2.14
C ASP A 97 19.30 0.17 2.07
N ASN A 98 19.81 1.22 2.72
CA ASN A 98 21.23 1.56 2.75
C ASN A 98 22.01 0.96 3.93
N ASN A 99 21.35 0.14 4.76
CA ASN A 99 22.04 -0.60 5.81
C ASN A 99 22.63 -1.92 5.27
N PRO A 100 23.75 -2.40 5.84
CA PRO A 100 24.28 -3.73 5.52
C PRO A 100 23.25 -4.84 5.77
N ASP A 101 22.53 -4.74 6.89
CA ASP A 101 21.32 -5.51 7.14
C ASP A 101 20.09 -4.63 6.90
N ILE A 102 19.29 -5.01 5.91
CA ILE A 102 18.13 -4.25 5.49
C ILE A 102 16.96 -4.44 6.46
N HIS A 103 16.79 -5.63 7.03
CA HIS A 103 15.67 -5.91 7.92
C HIS A 103 16.06 -5.52 9.35
N LEU A 104 15.94 -4.23 9.63
CA LEU A 104 16.47 -3.64 10.86
C LEU A 104 15.72 -4.10 12.12
N ALA A 105 14.39 -4.17 12.05
CA ALA A 105 13.57 -4.54 13.20
C ALA A 105 12.24 -5.19 12.79
N GLU A 106 11.75 -6.08 13.64
CA GLU A 106 10.41 -6.68 13.57
C GLU A 106 9.71 -6.51 14.91
N PHE A 107 8.55 -5.88 14.90
CA PHE A 107 7.68 -5.76 16.08
C PHE A 107 6.45 -6.61 15.86
N ARG A 108 6.26 -7.65 16.67
CA ARG A 108 5.03 -8.47 16.66
C ARG A 108 4.05 -7.89 17.64
N LEU A 109 2.85 -7.65 17.15
CA LEU A 109 1.77 -7.03 17.92
C LEU A 109 0.67 -8.04 18.17
N THR A 110 -0.15 -7.75 19.17
CA THR A 110 -1.39 -8.47 19.46
C THR A 110 -2.54 -7.47 19.53
N PRO A 111 -3.80 -7.91 19.39
CA PRO A 111 -4.95 -7.02 19.54
C PRO A 111 -4.96 -6.23 20.86
N GLN A 112 -4.33 -6.74 21.91
CA GLN A 112 -4.28 -6.13 23.24
C GLN A 112 -3.26 -4.98 23.36
N ILE A 113 -2.45 -4.71 22.34
CA ILE A 113 -1.44 -3.63 22.34
C ILE A 113 -2.04 -2.28 21.89
N GLY A 114 -3.35 -2.21 21.63
CA GLY A 114 -4.08 -0.98 21.28
C GLY A 114 -4.47 -0.12 22.47
#